data_AF-A0A718Y4H4-F1
#
_entry.id   AF-A0A718Y4H4-F1
#
_cell.length_a   1.000
_cell.length_b   1.000
_cell.length_c   1.000
_cell.angle_alpha   90.00
_cell.angle_beta   90.00
_cell.angle_gamma   90.00
#
_symmetry.space_group_name_H-M   'P 1'
#
loop_
_entity.id
_entity.type
_entity.pdbx_description
1 polymer ?
#
loop_
_entity_poly.entity_id
_entity_poly.type
_entity_poly.pdbx_seq_one_letter_code
_entity_poly.pdbx_strand_id
1 'polypeptide(L)'
;MLNRLKKLLPGNSNTSSAETTAPEAVRQPEHLPEGFYMPRAAEELTSTPHRKQCLKQLWENSSMPSDVYQQFCLTPVQKLLMAVQNVPAARDSRWAGANGFGDLTLQFTTYAVRLARGYMFPPGATPEEQAAQSGVWNAVVFWSALFYHLPLLACLEGELVSGKLWQPGMFPPGEAFRFRYRQQHLQGTEAQQLAAVMAGQLLPEGATAWLATVPGALQNLAGAVWHQHPEMALIRSVLKTA
;
A
#
# COMPACT_ATOMS: atom_id res chain seq x y z
N MET A 1 -21.36 -13.06 36.16
CA MET A 1 -21.46 -11.64 35.77
C MET A 1 -21.36 -11.52 34.26
N LEU A 2 -22.46 -11.84 33.57
CA LEU A 2 -22.63 -11.76 32.12
C LEU A 2 -24.08 -11.33 31.92
N ASN A 3 -24.30 -10.03 31.70
CA ASN A 3 -25.53 -9.45 31.17
C ASN A 3 -25.38 -7.93 31.15
N ARG A 4 -25.17 -7.35 29.95
CA ARG A 4 -25.60 -6.00 29.54
C ARG A 4 -24.98 -5.69 28.18
N LEU A 5 -25.77 -5.88 27.11
CA LEU A 5 -25.81 -5.07 25.89
C LEU A 5 -26.76 -5.73 24.86
N LYS A 6 -28.00 -5.97 25.28
CA LYS A 6 -29.14 -6.14 24.38
C LYS A 6 -30.27 -5.30 24.93
N LYS A 7 -30.55 -4.17 24.26
CA LYS A 7 -31.83 -3.46 24.17
C LYS A 7 -31.56 -2.04 23.67
N LEU A 8 -31.91 -1.78 22.41
CA LEU A 8 -32.43 -0.51 21.92
C LEU A 8 -33.05 -0.76 20.54
N LEU A 9 -34.29 -1.28 20.50
CA LEU A 9 -35.27 -1.07 19.43
C LEU A 9 -36.67 -1.38 20.01
N PRO A 10 -37.64 -0.46 20.00
CA PRO A 10 -39.06 -0.77 20.16
C PRO A 10 -39.71 -1.19 18.83
N GLY A 11 -40.88 -1.83 18.93
CA GLY A 11 -41.66 -2.52 17.88
C GLY A 11 -42.10 -1.67 16.66
N ASN A 12 -42.81 -2.22 15.68
CA ASN A 12 -44.06 -2.99 15.80
C ASN A 12 -44.38 -3.66 14.45
N SER A 13 -45.21 -4.71 14.46
CA SER A 13 -45.75 -5.41 13.28
C SER A 13 -47.06 -4.79 12.77
N ASN A 14 -47.17 -4.51 11.46
CA ASN A 14 -48.19 -5.07 10.52
C ASN A 14 -48.44 -4.25 9.23
N THR A 15 -48.73 -5.03 8.16
CA THR A 15 -49.57 -4.77 6.96
C THR A 15 -49.12 -3.86 5.81
N SER A 16 -48.79 -4.56 4.70
CA SER A 16 -49.04 -4.30 3.26
C SER A 16 -49.71 -2.98 2.84
N SER A 17 -49.05 -2.26 1.92
CA SER A 17 -49.66 -1.68 0.72
C SER A 17 -48.56 -1.40 -0.32
N ALA A 18 -48.82 -1.79 -1.56
CA ALA A 18 -47.93 -1.60 -2.70
C ALA A 18 -47.95 -0.14 -3.16
N GLU A 19 -46.81 0.52 -3.17
CA GLU A 19 -46.58 1.76 -3.90
C GLU A 19 -45.39 1.59 -4.84
N THR A 20 -45.73 1.55 -6.14
CA THR A 20 -44.80 1.70 -7.27
C THR A 20 -44.06 3.03 -7.13
N THR A 21 -42.82 2.97 -6.68
CA THR A 21 -41.87 4.09 -6.74
C THR A 21 -40.84 3.78 -7.82
N ALA A 22 -40.86 4.61 -8.87
CA ALA A 22 -39.87 4.60 -9.94
C ALA A 22 -38.46 4.73 -9.35
N PRO A 23 -37.45 4.03 -9.88
CA PRO A 23 -36.09 4.17 -9.37
C PRO A 23 -35.60 5.61 -9.59
N GLU A 24 -35.42 6.28 -8.46
CA GLU A 24 -34.77 7.58 -8.31
C GLU A 24 -33.44 7.55 -9.05
N ALA A 25 -33.39 8.29 -10.16
CA ALA A 25 -32.18 8.46 -10.94
C ALA A 25 -31.09 9.00 -10.00
N VAL A 26 -30.03 8.22 -9.84
CA VAL A 26 -28.83 8.58 -9.09
C VAL A 26 -28.38 9.95 -9.61
N ARG A 27 -28.60 11.00 -8.82
CA ARG A 27 -28.10 12.33 -9.10
C ARG A 27 -26.57 12.24 -9.08
N GLN A 28 -25.96 12.28 -10.27
CA GLN A 28 -24.54 12.52 -10.40
C GLN A 28 -24.23 13.84 -9.67
N PRO A 29 -23.15 13.94 -8.89
CA PRO A 29 -22.80 15.21 -8.27
C PRO A 29 -22.54 16.24 -9.37
N GLU A 30 -23.48 17.17 -9.54
CA GLU A 30 -23.34 18.33 -10.40
C GLU A 30 -22.16 19.15 -9.86
N HIS A 31 -21.07 19.16 -10.61
CA HIS A 31 -19.80 19.85 -10.35
C HIS A 31 -19.02 19.41 -9.09
N LEU A 32 -17.93 18.67 -9.33
CA LEU A 32 -16.87 18.42 -8.36
C LEU A 32 -16.31 19.77 -7.84
N PRO A 33 -16.30 20.02 -6.51
CA PRO A 33 -15.76 21.26 -5.98
C PRO A 33 -14.30 21.47 -6.40
N GLU A 34 -13.89 22.73 -6.56
CA GLU A 34 -12.55 23.07 -7.02
C GLU A 34 -11.46 22.46 -6.14
N GLY A 35 -10.44 21.86 -6.77
CA GLY A 35 -9.33 21.21 -6.08
C GLY A 35 -9.61 19.82 -5.52
N PHE A 36 -10.84 19.29 -5.66
CA PHE A 36 -11.14 17.89 -5.37
C PHE A 36 -10.87 16.99 -6.57
N TYR A 37 -10.60 15.72 -6.28
CA TYR A 37 -10.37 14.64 -7.23
C TYR A 37 -11.37 13.51 -6.94
N MET A 38 -11.84 12.83 -7.99
CA MET A 38 -12.62 11.60 -7.83
C MET A 38 -11.68 10.42 -7.50
N PRO A 39 -12.03 9.54 -6.54
CA PRO A 39 -11.31 8.30 -6.31
C PRO A 39 -11.29 7.45 -7.57
N ARG A 40 -10.11 6.91 -7.89
CA ARG A 40 -9.92 5.98 -9.00
C ARG A 40 -9.77 4.56 -8.49
N ALA A 41 -10.27 3.62 -9.27
CA ALA A 41 -10.16 2.19 -8.99
C ALA A 41 -8.75 1.65 -9.29
N ALA A 42 -8.43 0.47 -8.78
CA ALA A 42 -7.12 -0.16 -8.95
C ALA A 42 -6.76 -0.34 -10.43
N GLU A 43 -7.72 -0.68 -11.28
CA GLU A 43 -7.55 -0.93 -12.71
C GLU A 43 -7.08 0.34 -13.40
N GLU A 44 -7.73 1.47 -13.13
CA GLU A 44 -7.35 2.76 -13.70
C GLU A 44 -5.98 3.20 -13.16
N LEU A 45 -5.76 3.06 -11.86
CA LEU A 45 -4.52 3.45 -11.21
C LEU A 45 -3.33 2.61 -11.69
N THR A 46 -3.52 1.36 -12.10
CA THR A 46 -2.46 0.51 -12.66
C THR A 46 -2.33 0.63 -14.18
N SER A 47 -3.22 1.37 -14.84
CA SER A 47 -3.36 1.33 -16.30
C SER A 47 -2.34 2.18 -17.08
N THR A 48 -1.63 3.10 -16.42
CA THR A 48 -0.68 3.99 -17.11
C THR A 48 0.44 3.17 -17.77
N PRO A 49 0.96 3.57 -18.95
CA PRO A 49 2.00 2.81 -19.64
C PRO A 49 3.21 2.52 -18.75
N HIS A 50 3.64 3.50 -17.96
CA HIS A 50 4.76 3.36 -17.03
C HIS A 50 4.47 2.33 -15.93
N ARG A 51 3.28 2.37 -15.31
CA ARG A 51 2.91 1.41 -14.26
C ARG A 51 2.73 0.00 -14.80
N LYS A 52 2.11 -0.16 -15.97
CA LYS A 52 2.03 -1.47 -16.66
C LYS A 52 3.41 -2.05 -16.92
N GLN A 53 4.36 -1.23 -17.38
CA GLN A 53 5.74 -1.67 -17.59
C GLN A 53 6.40 -2.11 -16.28
N CYS A 54 6.27 -1.33 -15.20
CA CYS A 54 6.81 -1.69 -13.91
C CYS A 54 6.20 -2.99 -13.35
N LEU A 55 4.87 -3.14 -13.43
CA LEU A 55 4.16 -4.35 -13.00
C LEU A 55 4.59 -5.59 -13.80
N LYS A 56 4.79 -5.44 -15.11
CA LYS A 56 5.34 -6.51 -15.96
C LYS A 56 6.76 -6.89 -15.52
N GLN A 57 7.62 -5.90 -15.26
CA GLN A 57 8.98 -6.15 -14.80
C GLN A 57 9.02 -6.79 -13.41
N LEU A 58 8.14 -6.39 -12.49
CA LEU A 58 8.01 -7.04 -11.18
C LEU A 58 7.66 -8.52 -11.33
N TRP A 59 6.71 -8.84 -12.21
CA TRP A 59 6.33 -10.23 -12.50
C TRP A 59 7.50 -11.01 -13.13
N GLU A 60 8.14 -10.47 -14.16
CA GLU A 60 9.27 -11.12 -14.85
C GLU A 60 10.51 -11.34 -13.97
N ASN A 61 10.61 -10.63 -12.83
CA ASN A 61 11.69 -10.77 -11.86
C ASN A 61 11.23 -11.44 -10.56
N SER A 62 10.01 -11.95 -10.51
CA SER A 62 9.53 -12.77 -9.40
C SER A 62 9.82 -14.25 -9.65
N SER A 63 10.22 -14.96 -8.61
CA SER A 63 10.32 -16.43 -8.61
C SER A 63 9.06 -17.11 -8.06
N MET A 64 8.01 -16.34 -7.76
CA MET A 64 6.80 -16.84 -7.14
C MET A 64 5.83 -17.46 -8.16
N PRO A 65 5.06 -18.50 -7.78
CA PRO A 65 3.88 -18.93 -8.53
C PRO A 65 2.88 -17.79 -8.74
N SER A 66 2.07 -17.88 -9.80
CA SER A 66 1.17 -16.77 -10.21
C SER A 66 0.14 -16.38 -9.15
N ASP A 67 -0.45 -17.34 -8.45
CA ASP A 67 -1.40 -17.14 -7.36
C ASP A 67 -0.73 -16.45 -6.15
N VAL A 68 0.45 -16.93 -5.78
CA VAL A 68 1.28 -16.33 -4.72
C VAL A 68 1.65 -14.89 -5.09
N TYR A 69 2.13 -14.65 -6.31
CA TYR A 69 2.46 -13.30 -6.78
C TYR A 69 1.24 -12.38 -6.77
N GLN A 70 0.07 -12.86 -7.20
CA GLN A 70 -1.14 -12.05 -7.22
C GLN A 70 -1.55 -11.62 -5.80
N GLN A 71 -1.52 -12.56 -4.85
CA GLN A 71 -1.87 -12.29 -3.45
C GLN A 71 -0.82 -11.45 -2.71
N PHE A 72 0.46 -11.79 -2.86
CA PHE A 72 1.55 -11.23 -2.05
C PHE A 72 2.25 -10.01 -2.68
N CYS A 73 2.14 -9.82 -4.00
CA CYS A 73 2.76 -8.69 -4.70
C CYS A 73 1.75 -7.74 -5.35
N LEU A 74 0.92 -8.24 -6.27
CA LEU A 74 0.02 -7.38 -7.05
C LEU A 74 -1.06 -6.72 -6.16
N THR A 75 -1.68 -7.50 -5.26
CA THR A 75 -2.72 -6.98 -4.36
C THR A 75 -2.20 -5.86 -3.45
N PRO A 76 -1.04 -5.99 -2.77
CA PRO A 76 -0.45 -4.87 -2.02
C PRO A 76 -0.14 -3.63 -2.86
N VAL A 77 0.32 -3.79 -4.11
CA VAL A 77 0.55 -2.64 -5.01
C VAL A 77 -0.75 -1.93 -5.33
N GLN A 78 -1.80 -2.67 -5.67
CA GLN A 78 -3.12 -2.11 -5.94
C GLN A 78 -3.68 -1.38 -4.71
N LYS A 79 -3.59 -2.00 -3.53
CA LYS A 79 -4.01 -1.37 -2.26
C LYS A 79 -3.25 -0.08 -1.99
N LEU A 80 -1.92 -0.08 -2.17
CA LEU A 80 -1.10 1.12 -2.01
C LEU A 80 -1.55 2.22 -2.98
N LEU A 81 -1.66 1.90 -4.28
CA LEU A 81 -2.07 2.87 -5.29
C LEU A 81 -3.46 3.44 -5.01
N MET A 82 -4.41 2.62 -4.55
CA MET A 82 -5.74 3.08 -4.15
C MET A 82 -5.69 3.97 -2.90
N ALA A 83 -4.82 3.66 -1.94
CA ALA A 83 -4.67 4.44 -0.70
C ALA A 83 -3.94 5.77 -0.90
N VAL A 84 -3.14 5.91 -1.95
CA VAL A 84 -2.36 7.14 -2.24
C VAL A 84 -2.91 7.93 -3.44
N GLN A 85 -3.75 7.31 -4.28
CA GLN A 85 -4.37 7.93 -5.45
C GLN A 85 -3.35 8.70 -6.32
N ASN A 86 -3.48 10.03 -6.41
CA ASN A 86 -2.66 10.93 -7.21
C ASN A 86 -1.71 11.80 -6.38
N VAL A 87 -1.46 11.49 -5.11
CA VAL A 87 -0.60 12.34 -4.27
C VAL A 87 0.85 12.42 -4.79
N PRO A 88 1.50 13.59 -4.65
CA PRO A 88 2.92 13.74 -4.96
C PRO A 88 3.81 13.07 -3.91
N ALA A 89 5.07 12.80 -4.26
CA ALA A 89 6.04 12.27 -3.30
C ALA A 89 6.82 13.38 -2.58
N ALA A 90 6.99 14.55 -3.22
CA ALA A 90 7.82 15.64 -2.75
C ALA A 90 7.36 16.98 -3.36
N ARG A 91 7.74 18.11 -2.76
CA ARG A 91 7.31 19.44 -3.22
C ARG A 91 8.00 19.90 -4.50
N ASP A 92 9.32 19.72 -4.56
CA ASP A 92 10.17 20.31 -5.60
C ASP A 92 11.11 19.24 -6.17
N SER A 93 10.55 18.32 -6.94
CA SER A 93 11.32 17.28 -7.65
C SER A 93 10.54 16.77 -8.85
N ARG A 94 11.13 15.83 -9.62
CA ARG A 94 10.39 15.10 -10.67
C ARG A 94 9.15 14.34 -10.15
N TRP A 95 9.04 14.16 -8.84
CA TRP A 95 7.93 13.47 -8.17
C TRP A 95 6.90 14.42 -7.53
N ALA A 96 6.95 15.71 -7.88
CA ALA A 96 6.00 16.72 -7.40
C ALA A 96 4.66 16.76 -8.13
N GLY A 97 4.59 16.12 -9.30
CA GLY A 97 3.36 16.00 -10.06
C GLY A 97 2.36 15.01 -9.46
N ALA A 98 1.14 15.04 -10.02
CA ALA A 98 0.13 14.03 -9.76
C ALA A 98 0.70 12.63 -10.00
N ASN A 99 0.31 11.68 -9.14
CA ASN A 99 0.78 10.28 -9.14
C ASN A 99 2.23 10.07 -8.69
N GLY A 100 2.96 11.15 -8.36
CA GLY A 100 4.40 11.09 -8.10
C GLY A 100 4.80 10.08 -7.03
N PHE A 101 4.02 9.93 -5.94
CA PHE A 101 4.32 8.93 -4.91
C PHE A 101 4.22 7.50 -5.43
N GLY A 102 3.12 7.18 -6.12
CA GLY A 102 2.88 5.84 -6.65
C GLY A 102 3.91 5.46 -7.70
N ASP A 103 4.29 6.40 -8.56
CA ASP A 103 5.26 6.17 -9.64
C ASP A 103 6.68 6.00 -9.09
N LEU A 104 7.10 6.87 -8.15
CA LEU A 104 8.36 6.73 -7.43
C LEU A 104 8.47 5.34 -6.78
N THR A 105 7.45 4.98 -6.01
CA THR A 105 7.48 3.75 -5.20
C THR A 105 7.49 2.51 -6.09
N LEU A 106 6.68 2.49 -7.16
CA LEU A 106 6.63 1.36 -8.06
C LEU A 106 7.91 1.21 -8.88
N GLN A 107 8.49 2.32 -9.36
CA GLN A 107 9.77 2.30 -10.06
C GLN A 107 10.90 1.78 -9.15
N PHE A 108 10.97 2.30 -7.92
CA PHE A 108 11.96 1.88 -6.92
C PHE A 108 11.82 0.40 -6.58
N THR A 109 10.60 -0.07 -6.31
CA THR A 109 10.32 -1.48 -6.00
C THR A 109 10.74 -2.39 -7.15
N THR A 110 10.43 -1.99 -8.38
CA THR A 110 10.81 -2.75 -9.59
C THR A 110 12.32 -2.87 -9.71
N TYR A 111 13.05 -1.77 -9.46
CA TYR A 111 14.50 -1.79 -9.56
C TYR A 111 15.15 -2.58 -8.43
N ALA A 112 14.66 -2.47 -7.19
CA ALA A 112 15.13 -3.26 -6.06
C ALA A 112 14.97 -4.77 -6.28
N VAL A 113 13.80 -5.21 -6.76
CA VAL A 113 13.55 -6.63 -7.10
C VAL A 113 14.46 -7.10 -8.24
N ARG A 114 14.65 -6.28 -9.28
CA ARG A 114 15.56 -6.59 -10.38
C ARG A 114 17.02 -6.72 -9.92
N LEU A 115 17.48 -5.83 -9.05
CA LEU A 115 18.82 -5.91 -8.46
C LEU A 115 18.98 -7.17 -7.61
N ALA A 116 17.98 -7.49 -6.78
CA ALA A 116 18.01 -8.66 -5.91
C ALA A 116 18.12 -9.99 -6.67
N ARG A 117 17.61 -10.09 -7.90
CA ARG A 117 17.76 -11.27 -8.76
C ARG A 117 19.22 -11.62 -9.06
N GLY A 118 20.13 -10.64 -9.03
CA GLY A 118 21.56 -10.85 -9.21
C GLY A 118 22.27 -11.41 -7.98
N TYR A 119 21.57 -11.55 -6.85
CA TYR A 119 22.15 -12.02 -5.59
C TYR A 119 21.49 -13.32 -5.12
N MET A 120 22.24 -14.08 -4.32
CA MET A 120 21.74 -15.28 -3.67
C MET A 120 21.38 -14.98 -2.22
N PHE A 121 20.16 -15.36 -1.82
CA PHE A 121 19.62 -15.13 -0.48
C PHE A 121 19.29 -16.46 0.21
N PRO A 122 19.61 -16.62 1.50
CA PRO A 122 20.45 -15.74 2.31
C PRO A 122 21.96 -16.00 2.01
N PRO A 123 22.84 -15.01 2.18
CA PRO A 123 24.29 -15.22 2.03
C PRO A 123 24.81 -16.29 2.99
N GLY A 124 25.64 -17.20 2.49
CA GLY A 124 26.27 -18.26 3.29
C GLY A 124 25.46 -19.56 3.45
N ALA A 125 24.21 -19.59 3.01
CA ALA A 125 23.44 -20.84 2.89
C ALA A 125 23.86 -21.68 1.68
N THR A 126 23.54 -22.97 1.66
CA THR A 126 23.84 -23.83 0.50
C THR A 126 22.96 -23.46 -0.71
N PRO A 127 23.36 -23.78 -1.95
CA PRO A 127 22.54 -23.51 -3.13
C PRO A 127 21.13 -24.12 -3.04
N GLU A 128 20.99 -25.30 -2.44
CA GLU A 128 19.70 -25.98 -2.24
C GLU A 128 18.81 -25.21 -1.26
N GLU A 129 19.37 -24.74 -0.14
CA GLU A 129 18.66 -23.92 0.84
C GLU A 129 18.24 -22.57 0.25
N GLN A 130 19.14 -21.93 -0.51
CA GLN A 130 18.86 -20.67 -1.20
C GLN A 130 17.75 -20.82 -2.23
N ALA A 131 17.76 -21.90 -3.01
CA ALA A 131 16.70 -22.22 -3.96
C ALA A 131 15.36 -22.42 -3.24
N ALA A 132 15.34 -23.20 -2.16
CA ALA A 132 14.14 -23.50 -1.38
C ALA A 132 13.52 -22.25 -0.73
N GLN A 133 14.33 -21.27 -0.34
CA GLN A 133 13.88 -20.05 0.37
C GLN A 133 13.74 -18.83 -0.57
N SER A 134 14.06 -18.97 -1.85
CA SER A 134 14.13 -17.86 -2.81
C SER A 134 12.84 -17.04 -2.89
N GLY A 135 11.68 -17.68 -2.86
CA GLY A 135 10.37 -17.00 -2.88
C GLY A 135 10.16 -16.09 -1.67
N VAL A 136 10.53 -16.55 -0.46
CA VAL A 136 10.40 -15.78 0.77
C VAL A 136 11.33 -14.57 0.74
N TRP A 137 12.59 -14.75 0.37
CA TRP A 137 13.54 -13.63 0.30
C TRP A 137 13.19 -12.61 -0.79
N ASN A 138 12.66 -13.06 -1.93
CA ASN A 138 12.11 -12.18 -2.95
C ASN A 138 10.94 -11.33 -2.39
N ALA A 139 10.05 -11.94 -1.59
CA ALA A 139 8.96 -11.22 -0.92
C ALA A 139 9.47 -10.20 0.11
N VAL A 140 10.50 -10.54 0.90
CA VAL A 140 11.11 -9.62 1.86
C VAL A 140 11.68 -8.39 1.14
N VAL A 141 12.43 -8.58 0.04
CA VAL A 141 12.95 -7.46 -0.75
C VAL A 141 11.82 -6.63 -1.33
N PHE A 142 10.83 -7.29 -1.94
CA PHE A 142 9.67 -6.63 -2.53
C PHE A 142 8.94 -5.74 -1.53
N TRP A 143 8.53 -6.27 -0.38
CA TRP A 143 7.80 -5.48 0.63
C TRP A 143 8.68 -4.42 1.28
N SER A 144 9.96 -4.71 1.53
CA SER A 144 10.90 -3.71 2.04
C SER A 144 11.01 -2.51 1.09
N ALA A 145 11.02 -2.77 -0.21
CA ALA A 145 11.09 -1.72 -1.22
C ALA A 145 9.76 -0.99 -1.42
N LEU A 146 8.64 -1.72 -1.42
CA LEU A 146 7.29 -1.15 -1.53
C LEU A 146 7.00 -0.19 -0.36
N PHE A 147 7.48 -0.50 0.84
CA PHE A 147 7.24 0.29 2.05
C PHE A 147 8.28 1.39 2.29
N TYR A 148 9.38 1.38 1.54
CA TYR A 148 10.52 2.26 1.76
C TYR A 148 10.14 3.75 1.81
N HIS A 149 9.26 4.18 0.91
CA HIS A 149 8.86 5.58 0.77
C HIS A 149 7.64 5.99 1.61
N LEU A 150 6.97 5.07 2.31
CA LEU A 150 5.78 5.40 3.10
C LEU A 150 5.93 6.60 4.06
N PRO A 151 7.10 6.85 4.71
CA PRO A 151 7.27 8.05 5.54
C PRO A 151 7.03 9.37 4.81
N LEU A 152 7.19 9.43 3.48
CA LEU A 152 6.90 10.64 2.68
C LEU A 152 5.42 11.02 2.74
N LEU A 153 4.51 10.07 2.92
CA LEU A 153 3.07 10.34 3.00
C LEU A 153 2.68 11.07 4.29
N ALA A 154 3.53 11.00 5.32
CA ALA A 154 3.28 11.61 6.61
C ALA A 154 3.28 13.14 6.53
N CYS A 155 3.93 13.74 5.52
CA CYS A 155 3.89 15.19 5.28
C CYS A 155 2.61 15.68 4.59
N LEU A 156 1.73 14.76 4.19
CA LEU A 156 0.45 15.06 3.55
C LEU A 156 -0.71 14.84 4.51
N GLU A 157 -1.74 15.64 4.31
CA GLU A 157 -3.05 15.43 4.90
C GLU A 157 -4.13 15.67 3.86
N GLY A 158 -5.20 14.90 3.95
CA GLY A 158 -6.29 14.90 3.00
C GLY A 158 -7.63 15.15 3.67
N GLU A 159 -8.59 15.56 2.85
CA GLU A 159 -9.96 15.86 3.28
C GLU A 159 -10.92 15.32 2.23
N LEU A 160 -11.96 14.61 2.67
CA LEU A 160 -13.07 14.18 1.83
C LEU A 160 -14.07 15.31 1.64
N VAL A 161 -14.91 15.24 0.62
CA VAL A 161 -15.93 16.27 0.36
C VAL A 161 -16.93 16.42 1.52
N SER A 162 -17.12 15.37 2.32
CA SER A 162 -17.86 15.41 3.59
C SER A 162 -17.16 16.16 4.74
N GLY A 163 -15.93 16.66 4.53
CA GLY A 163 -15.10 17.30 5.56
C GLY A 163 -14.36 16.33 6.48
N LYS A 164 -14.51 15.01 6.27
CA LYS A 164 -13.77 13.99 7.04
C LYS A 164 -12.30 13.98 6.66
N LEU A 165 -11.43 13.75 7.65
CA LEU A 165 -10.00 13.59 7.41
C LEU A 165 -9.72 12.31 6.61
N TRP A 166 -8.83 12.43 5.62
CA TRP A 166 -8.25 11.32 4.88
C TRP A 166 -6.73 11.36 5.04
N GLN A 167 -6.12 10.28 5.53
CA GLN A 167 -4.66 10.17 5.59
C GLN A 167 -4.18 9.38 4.36
N PRO A 168 -3.47 10.01 3.40
CA PRO A 168 -2.90 9.28 2.27
C PRO A 168 -2.03 8.12 2.74
N GLY A 169 -2.23 6.94 2.14
CA GLY A 169 -1.53 5.69 2.49
C GLY A 169 -2.23 4.81 3.51
N MET A 170 -3.20 5.32 4.28
CA MET A 170 -3.91 4.52 5.29
C MET A 170 -5.08 3.73 4.70
N PHE A 171 -5.92 4.38 3.90
CA PHE A 171 -7.07 3.77 3.25
C PHE A 171 -7.43 4.51 1.96
N PRO A 172 -8.06 3.84 0.97
CA PRO A 172 -8.59 4.52 -0.20
C PRO A 172 -9.67 5.55 0.19
N PRO A 173 -9.69 6.75 -0.42
CA PRO A 173 -10.77 7.70 -0.16
C PRO A 173 -12.08 7.14 -0.72
N GLY A 174 -13.14 7.12 0.10
CA GLY A 174 -14.47 6.62 -0.28
C GLY A 174 -15.34 7.65 -1.01
N GLU A 175 -14.87 8.90 -1.10
CA GLU A 175 -15.58 10.05 -1.66
C GLU A 175 -14.57 10.94 -2.40
N ALA A 176 -15.06 11.93 -3.15
CA ALA A 176 -14.21 12.98 -3.70
C ALA A 176 -13.28 13.55 -2.61
N PHE A 177 -12.00 13.68 -2.93
CA PHE A 177 -10.97 14.02 -1.96
C PHE A 177 -10.06 15.14 -2.47
N ARG A 178 -9.47 15.88 -1.55
CA ARG A 178 -8.35 16.79 -1.80
C ARG A 178 -7.24 16.51 -0.81
N PHE A 179 -6.06 17.03 -1.08
CA PHE A 179 -4.92 16.92 -0.18
C PHE A 179 -4.07 18.17 -0.23
N ARG A 180 -3.32 18.37 0.84
CA ARG A 180 -2.30 19.41 0.94
C ARG A 180 -1.14 18.91 1.78
N TYR A 181 -0.01 19.59 1.67
CA TYR A 181 1.06 19.41 2.63
C TYR A 181 0.66 19.98 3.99
N ARG A 182 1.05 19.29 5.05
CA ARG A 182 0.91 19.76 6.43
C ARG A 182 1.70 21.06 6.61
N GLN A 183 1.12 21.97 7.39
CA GLN A 183 1.82 23.20 7.80
C GLN A 183 2.85 22.90 8.89
N GLN A 184 2.47 22.06 9.85
CA GLN A 184 3.37 21.60 10.91
C GLN A 184 4.02 20.29 10.48
N HIS A 185 5.35 20.27 10.50
CA HIS A 185 6.13 19.07 10.23
C HIS A 185 6.06 18.13 11.44
N LEU A 186 5.81 16.85 11.17
CA LEU A 186 5.97 15.79 12.16
C LEU A 186 7.42 15.76 12.67
N GLN A 187 7.59 15.44 13.94
CA GLN A 187 8.89 15.51 14.62
C GLN A 187 9.42 14.11 14.96
N GLY A 188 10.74 14.00 15.05
CA GLY A 188 11.40 12.76 15.45
C GLY A 188 11.03 11.56 14.58
N THR A 189 10.42 10.54 15.19
CA THR A 189 10.10 9.25 14.56
C THR A 189 8.65 9.10 14.12
N GLU A 190 7.83 10.16 14.21
CA GLU A 190 6.39 10.11 13.94
C GLU A 190 6.06 9.64 12.51
N ALA A 191 6.81 10.11 11.51
CA ALA A 191 6.62 9.71 10.12
C ALA A 191 6.89 8.21 9.92
N GLN A 192 7.91 7.67 10.58
CA GLN A 192 8.26 6.25 10.54
C GLN A 192 7.23 5.39 11.28
N GLN A 193 6.71 5.86 12.42
CA GLN A 193 5.65 5.18 13.16
C GLN A 193 4.37 5.09 12.31
N LEU A 194 3.97 6.18 11.66
CA LEU A 194 2.82 6.19 10.77
C LEU A 194 3.05 5.27 9.56
N ALA A 195 4.24 5.30 8.97
CA ALA A 195 4.62 4.39 7.89
C ALA A 195 4.55 2.91 8.31
N ALA A 196 4.93 2.57 9.54
CA ALA A 196 4.82 1.22 10.06
C ALA A 196 3.36 0.75 10.18
N VAL A 197 2.46 1.64 10.59
CA VAL A 197 1.02 1.36 10.61
C VAL A 197 0.49 1.15 9.19
N MET A 198 0.87 1.99 8.23
CA MET A 198 0.50 1.85 6.82
C MET A 198 0.98 0.51 6.23
N ALA A 199 2.25 0.15 6.47
CA ALA A 199 2.81 -1.12 6.02
C ALA A 199 2.02 -2.32 6.57
N GLY A 200 1.62 -2.27 7.85
CA GLY A 200 0.77 -3.29 8.47
C GLY A 200 -0.59 -3.47 7.78
N GLN A 201 -1.21 -2.38 7.30
CA GLN A 201 -2.48 -2.43 6.55
C GLN A 201 -2.32 -2.97 5.13
N LEU A 202 -1.15 -2.76 4.53
CA LEU A 202 -0.83 -3.20 3.17
C LEU A 202 -0.40 -4.66 3.10
N LEU A 203 0.14 -5.21 4.21
CA LEU A 203 0.51 -6.62 4.27
C LEU A 203 -0.72 -7.52 4.10
N PRO A 204 -0.69 -8.47 3.14
CA PRO A 204 -1.80 -9.37 2.92
C PRO A 204 -1.89 -10.41 4.04
N GLU A 205 -3.10 -10.92 4.25
CA GLU A 205 -3.36 -11.98 5.22
C GLU A 205 -2.47 -13.20 4.95
N GLY A 206 -1.93 -13.80 6.01
CA GLY A 206 -1.01 -14.94 5.92
C GLY A 206 0.45 -14.58 5.58
N ALA A 207 0.76 -13.35 5.18
CA ALA A 207 2.13 -12.96 4.81
C ALA A 207 3.12 -13.13 5.96
N THR A 208 2.75 -12.71 7.15
CA THR A 208 3.60 -12.82 8.34
C THR A 208 3.86 -14.28 8.72
N ALA A 209 2.83 -15.13 8.66
CA ALA A 209 2.96 -16.56 8.91
C ALA A 209 3.85 -17.24 7.86
N TRP A 210 3.68 -16.87 6.58
CA TRP A 210 4.52 -17.37 5.50
C TRP A 210 5.98 -16.96 5.65
N LEU A 211 6.26 -15.68 5.95
CA LEU A 211 7.62 -15.21 6.20
C LEU A 211 8.26 -15.88 7.42
N ALA A 212 7.48 -16.16 8.47
CA ALA A 212 7.97 -16.82 9.68
C ALA A 212 8.43 -18.28 9.44
N THR A 213 8.11 -18.88 8.29
CA THR A 213 8.63 -20.21 7.91
C THR A 213 10.12 -20.22 7.62
N VAL A 214 10.72 -19.05 7.33
CA VAL A 214 12.14 -18.89 7.04
C VAL A 214 12.78 -18.03 8.14
N PRO A 215 13.79 -18.56 8.87
CA PRO A 215 14.48 -17.80 9.91
C PRO A 215 15.04 -16.47 9.40
N GLY A 216 14.78 -15.40 10.15
CA GLY A 216 15.28 -14.04 9.85
C GLY A 216 14.46 -13.26 8.83
N ALA A 217 13.58 -13.88 8.04
CA ALA A 217 12.83 -13.18 6.99
C ALA A 217 11.87 -12.12 7.57
N LEU A 218 11.10 -12.49 8.60
CA LEU A 218 10.19 -11.55 9.27
C LEU A 218 10.95 -10.43 9.99
N GLN A 219 12.07 -10.73 10.66
CA GLN A 219 12.91 -9.72 11.32
C GLN A 219 13.49 -8.71 10.32
N ASN A 220 13.91 -9.19 9.15
CA ASN A 220 14.39 -8.33 8.07
C ASN A 220 13.31 -7.38 7.56
N LEU A 221 12.09 -7.89 7.33
CA LEU A 221 10.98 -7.03 6.94
C LEU A 221 10.63 -6.01 8.04
N ALA A 222 10.57 -6.44 9.30
CA ALA A 222 10.27 -5.56 10.43
C ALA A 222 11.33 -4.44 10.56
N GLY A 223 12.62 -4.76 10.42
CA GLY A 223 13.70 -3.77 10.41
C GLY A 223 13.61 -2.80 9.24
N ALA A 224 13.18 -3.26 8.06
CA ALA A 224 12.92 -2.40 6.91
C ALA A 224 11.79 -1.41 7.15
N VAL A 225 10.68 -1.87 7.74
CA VAL A 225 9.51 -1.04 8.01
C VAL A 225 9.77 -0.02 9.11
N TRP A 226 10.48 -0.41 10.18
CA TRP A 226 10.64 0.43 11.37
C TRP A 226 11.68 1.53 11.19
N HIS A 227 12.85 1.22 10.63
CA HIS A 227 13.98 2.16 10.53
C HIS A 227 14.69 2.14 9.17
N GLN A 228 14.07 1.56 8.12
CA GLN A 228 14.75 1.31 6.84
C GLN A 228 16.07 0.55 7.01
N HIS A 229 16.13 -0.30 8.04
CA HIS A 229 17.35 -0.98 8.47
C HIS A 229 17.09 -2.49 8.66
N PRO A 230 16.78 -3.23 7.57
CA PRO A 230 16.76 -4.69 7.61
C PRO A 230 18.05 -5.24 8.23
N GLU A 231 17.99 -6.35 8.98
CA GLU A 231 19.17 -6.94 9.65
C GLU A 231 20.24 -7.40 8.65
N MET A 232 19.82 -7.94 7.50
CA MET A 232 20.69 -8.42 6.44
C MET A 232 21.28 -7.26 5.66
N ALA A 233 22.61 -7.14 5.69
CA ALA A 233 23.35 -6.08 5.00
C ALA A 233 23.09 -6.04 3.49
N LEU A 234 22.90 -7.21 2.87
CA LEU A 234 22.61 -7.32 1.45
C LEU A 234 21.28 -6.63 1.07
N ILE A 235 20.22 -6.83 1.87
CA ILE A 235 18.93 -6.15 1.64
C ILE A 235 19.11 -4.63 1.76
N ARG A 236 19.88 -4.16 2.75
CA ARG A 236 20.20 -2.73 2.88
C ARG A 236 20.94 -2.19 1.64
N SER A 237 21.89 -2.96 1.11
CA SER A 237 22.65 -2.59 -0.08
C SER A 237 21.74 -2.48 -1.31
N VAL A 238 20.84 -3.45 -1.51
CA VAL A 238 19.87 -3.43 -2.59
C VAL A 238 18.98 -2.19 -2.50
N LEU A 239 18.40 -1.90 -1.33
CA LEU A 239 17.51 -0.76 -1.14
C LEU A 239 18.21 0.59 -1.29
N LYS A 240 19.49 0.71 -0.92
CA LYS A 240 20.26 1.95 -1.11
C LYS A 240 20.70 2.20 -2.55
N THR A 241 20.80 1.13 -3.35
CA THR A 241 21.25 1.19 -4.75
C THR A 241 20.08 1.39 -5.71
N ALA A 242 18.87 0.99 -5.28
CA ALA A 242 17.63 1.20 -6.01
C ALA A 242 17.24 2.69 -6.07
#